data_AF-A0AAV9EXI6-F1
#
_entry.id   AF-A0AAV9EXI6-F1
#
_cell.length_a   1.000
_cell.length_b   1.000
_cell.length_c   1.000
_cell.angle_alpha   90.00
_cell.angle_beta   90.00
_cell.angle_gamma   90.00
#
_symmetry.space_group_name_H-M   'P 1'
#
loop_
_entity.id
_entity.type
_entity.pdbx_description
1 polymer ?
#
loop_
_entity_poly.entity_id
_entity_poly.type
_entity_poly.pdbx_seq_one_letter_code
_entity_poly.pdbx_strand_id
1 'polypeptide(L)'
;MDKGIEVGDEPRFNLKGYLLGNPVTDRDFDDQAKVPYCHGVGLIPDELYELTKRSCNGKYVNPSNEQCATCIDLVNETYGYLLSYYWQEDETVRRALHVHEV
;
A
#
# COMPACT_ATOMS: atom_id res chain seq x y z
N MET A 1 -26.42 -13.87 -1.39
CA MET A 1 -27.02 -13.44 -0.11
C MET A 1 -28.44 -12.91 -0.34
N ASP A 2 -29.03 -13.23 -1.49
CA ASP A 2 -30.09 -12.41 -2.09
C ASP A 2 -31.47 -13.07 -1.97
N LYS A 3 -31.49 -14.38 -1.67
CA LYS A 3 -32.71 -15.17 -1.50
C LYS A 3 -33.61 -14.66 -0.36
N GLY A 4 -33.05 -14.06 0.69
CA GLY A 4 -33.83 -13.46 1.78
C GLY A 4 -34.49 -12.14 1.36
N ILE A 5 -33.79 -11.34 0.55
CA ILE A 5 -34.28 -10.05 0.03
C ILE A 5 -35.46 -10.28 -0.94
N GLU A 6 -35.34 -11.28 -1.82
CA GLU A 6 -36.39 -11.64 -2.79
C GLU A 6 -37.68 -12.17 -2.12
N VAL A 7 -37.56 -12.76 -0.93
CA VAL A 7 -38.68 -13.32 -0.16
C VAL A 7 -39.29 -12.29 0.80
N GLY A 8 -38.73 -11.07 0.86
CA GLY A 8 -39.22 -10.00 1.74
C GLY A 8 -38.82 -10.16 3.21
N ASP A 9 -37.85 -11.05 3.51
CA ASP A 9 -37.25 -11.12 4.84
C ASP A 9 -36.39 -9.89 5.05
N GLU A 10 -36.70 -9.11 6.09
CA GLU A 10 -35.85 -7.98 6.48
C GLU A 10 -34.44 -8.50 6.84
N PRO A 11 -33.38 -7.92 6.24
CA PRO A 11 -32.02 -8.27 6.61
C PRO A 11 -31.81 -8.05 8.11
N ARG A 12 -31.44 -9.12 8.85
CA ARG A 12 -31.18 -9.04 10.31
C ARG A 12 -29.96 -8.20 10.68
N PHE A 13 -29.27 -7.63 9.69
CA PHE A 13 -28.05 -6.85 9.85
C PHE A 13 -28.30 -5.40 9.42
N ASN A 14 -28.27 -4.47 10.39
CA ASN A 14 -28.47 -3.05 10.18
C ASN A 14 -27.13 -2.32 9.98
N LEU A 15 -26.42 -2.63 8.90
CA LEU A 15 -25.15 -1.97 8.56
C LEU A 15 -25.38 -0.48 8.31
N LYS A 16 -24.69 0.38 9.06
CA LYS A 16 -24.70 1.83 8.82
C LYS A 16 -23.53 2.29 7.93
N GLY A 17 -22.45 1.53 7.91
CA GLY A 17 -21.24 1.83 7.16
C GLY A 17 -20.02 1.22 7.83
N TYR A 18 -18.86 1.39 7.19
CA TYR A 18 -17.56 0.99 7.72
C TYR A 18 -16.50 2.03 7.31
N LEU A 19 -15.41 2.09 8.06
CA LEU A 19 -14.26 2.93 7.80
C LEU A 19 -13.03 2.03 7.65
N LEU A 20 -12.18 2.33 6.68
CA LEU A 20 -10.91 1.65 6.46
C LEU A 20 -9.76 2.65 6.57
N GLY A 21 -8.78 2.36 7.42
CA GLY A 21 -7.55 3.14 7.53
C GLY A 21 -6.44 2.48 6.71
N ASN A 22 -5.93 3.18 5.71
CA ASN A 22 -4.89 2.71 4.79
C ASN A 22 -5.11 1.29 4.22
N PRO A 23 -6.32 0.97 3.71
CA PRO A 23 -6.57 -0.34 3.13
C PRO A 23 -5.81 -0.54 1.81
N VAL A 24 -5.50 -1.79 1.52
CA VAL A 24 -5.35 -2.22 0.13
C VAL A 24 -6.75 -2.32 -0.47
N THR A 25 -7.00 -1.61 -1.56
CA THR A 25 -8.29 -1.53 -2.24
C THR A 25 -8.26 -2.15 -3.63
N ASP A 26 -7.17 -1.93 -4.36
CA ASP A 26 -6.94 -2.44 -5.70
C ASP A 26 -5.43 -2.60 -5.87
N ARG A 27 -4.96 -3.84 -6.00
CA ARG A 27 -3.51 -4.11 -6.03
C ARG A 27 -2.82 -3.46 -7.22
N ASP A 28 -3.46 -3.37 -8.37
CA ASP A 28 -2.84 -2.75 -9.53
C ASP A 28 -2.69 -1.25 -9.28
N PHE A 29 -3.67 -0.60 -8.66
CA PHE A 29 -3.58 0.81 -8.28
C PHE A 29 -2.59 1.05 -7.14
N ASP A 30 -2.72 0.31 -6.04
CA ASP A 30 -1.94 0.46 -4.81
C ASP A 30 -0.45 0.15 -5.06
N ASP A 31 -0.13 -0.89 -5.84
CA ASP A 31 1.25 -1.26 -6.13
C ASP A 31 1.90 -0.30 -7.14
N GLN A 32 1.14 0.23 -8.12
CA GLN A 32 1.66 1.27 -9.02
C GLN A 32 2.00 2.57 -8.28
N ALA A 33 1.30 2.88 -7.20
CA ALA A 33 1.53 4.10 -6.42
C ALA A 33 2.84 4.07 -5.61
N LYS A 34 3.44 2.91 -5.36
CA LYS A 34 4.66 2.77 -4.54
C LYS A 34 5.85 3.56 -5.07
N VAL A 35 6.14 3.45 -6.36
CA VAL A 35 7.29 4.13 -6.99
C VAL A 35 7.20 5.65 -6.88
N PRO A 36 6.11 6.32 -7.33
CA PRO A 36 5.98 7.77 -7.18
C PRO A 36 5.84 8.19 -5.70
N TYR A 37 5.25 7.37 -4.84
CA TYR A 37 5.18 7.66 -3.41
C TYR A 37 6.57 7.69 -2.77
N CYS A 38 7.38 6.64 -2.96
CA CYS A 38 8.76 6.57 -2.46
C CYS A 38 9.60 7.77 -2.91
N HIS A 39 9.45 8.21 -4.15
CA HIS A 39 10.12 9.41 -4.65
C HIS A 39 9.58 10.68 -3.98
N GLY A 40 8.26 10.84 -3.91
CA GLY A 40 7.61 12.02 -3.33
C GLY A 40 7.91 12.25 -1.86
N VAL A 41 8.27 11.20 -1.12
CA VAL A 41 8.70 11.29 0.29
C VAL A 41 10.22 11.21 0.47
N GLY A 42 11.00 11.21 -0.62
CA GLY A 42 12.47 11.26 -0.58
C GLY A 42 13.16 9.96 -0.15
N LEU A 43 12.49 8.81 -0.25
CA LEU A 43 13.07 7.51 0.08
C LEU A 43 14.00 6.99 -1.00
N ILE A 44 13.73 7.33 -2.26
CA ILE A 44 14.58 6.97 -3.40
C ILE A 44 15.12 8.24 -4.08
N PRO A 45 16.35 8.21 -4.60
CA PRO A 45 16.93 9.35 -5.30
C PRO A 45 16.26 9.57 -6.67
N ASP A 46 16.33 10.81 -7.17
CA ASP A 46 15.80 11.20 -8.50
C ASP A 46 16.32 10.31 -9.63
N GLU A 47 17.59 9.92 -9.58
CA GLU A 47 18.22 9.05 -10.58
C GLU A 47 17.55 7.67 -10.64
N LEU A 48 17.26 7.07 -9.48
CA LEU A 48 16.56 5.78 -9.42
C LEU A 48 15.11 5.93 -9.89
N TYR A 49 14.42 7.01 -9.50
CA TYR A 49 13.06 7.26 -9.94
C TYR A 49 12.95 7.39 -11.46
N GLU A 50 13.78 8.23 -12.09
CA GLU A 50 13.76 8.43 -13.54
C GLU A 50 14.19 7.17 -14.31
N LEU A 51 15.18 6.43 -13.80
CA LEU A 51 15.56 5.14 -14.37
C LEU A 51 14.39 4.14 -14.33
N THR A 52 13.75 4.00 -13.17
CA THR A 52 12.61 3.08 -12.97
C THR A 52 11.46 3.46 -13.90
N LYS A 53 11.10 4.76 -13.96
CA LYS A 53 10.05 5.28 -14.83
C LYS A 53 10.31 4.98 -16.30
N ARG A 54 11.55 5.16 -16.76
CA ARG A 54 11.95 4.88 -18.15
C ARG A 54 11.96 3.38 -18.45
N SER A 55 12.62 2.57 -17.62
CA SER A 55 12.74 1.12 -17.85
C SER A 55 11.40 0.40 -17.78
N CYS A 56 10.47 0.90 -16.97
CA CYS A 56 9.13 0.33 -16.79
C CYS A 56 8.04 0.98 -17.66
N ASN A 57 8.36 2.00 -18.46
CA ASN A 57 7.36 2.80 -19.22
C ASN A 57 6.21 3.30 -18.32
N GLY A 58 6.52 3.68 -17.08
CA GLY A 58 5.53 4.13 -16.09
C GLY A 58 4.58 3.03 -15.57
N LYS A 59 4.78 1.75 -15.90
CA LYS A 59 4.00 0.62 -15.40
C LYS A 59 4.83 -0.25 -14.48
N TYR A 60 4.62 -0.08 -13.17
CA TYR A 60 5.44 -0.69 -12.13
C TYR A 60 4.92 -2.04 -11.65
N VAL A 61 3.78 -2.49 -12.17
CA VAL A 61 3.20 -3.81 -11.91
C VAL A 61 3.45 -4.69 -13.13
N ASN A 62 3.90 -5.92 -12.88
CA ASN A 62 4.30 -6.89 -13.92
C ASN A 62 5.42 -6.34 -14.83
N PRO A 63 6.67 -6.29 -14.35
CA PRO A 63 7.80 -5.76 -15.10
C PRO A 63 7.92 -6.38 -16.50
N SER A 64 8.03 -5.52 -17.51
CA SER A 64 8.08 -5.95 -18.92
C SER A 64 9.46 -6.44 -19.37
N ASN A 65 10.50 -6.16 -18.59
CA ASN A 65 11.89 -6.50 -18.88
C ASN A 65 12.70 -6.59 -17.58
N GLU A 66 13.89 -7.18 -17.67
CA GLU A 66 14.79 -7.40 -16.54
C GLU A 66 15.19 -6.10 -15.84
N GLN A 67 15.52 -5.04 -16.60
CA GLN A 67 15.92 -3.77 -16.01
C GLN A 67 14.79 -3.14 -15.18
N CYS A 68 13.55 -3.22 -15.66
CA CYS A 68 12.39 -2.79 -14.90
C CYS A 68 12.21 -3.61 -13.62
N ALA A 69 12.37 -4.94 -13.69
CA ALA A 69 12.28 -5.81 -12.52
C ALA A 69 13.34 -5.43 -11.47
N THR A 70 14.60 -5.26 -11.86
CA THR A 70 15.67 -4.85 -10.96
C THR A 70 15.41 -3.47 -10.32
N CYS A 71 14.91 -2.50 -11.10
CA CYS A 71 14.58 -1.18 -10.55
C CYS A 71 13.45 -1.26 -9.53
N ILE A 72 12.40 -2.04 -9.82
CA ILE A 72 11.28 -2.27 -8.90
C ILE A 72 11.76 -2.96 -7.62
N ASP A 73 12.65 -3.94 -7.71
CA ASP A 73 13.20 -4.64 -6.54
C ASP A 73 13.94 -3.67 -5.61
N LEU A 74 14.77 -2.79 -6.16
CA LEU A 74 15.50 -1.78 -5.38
C LEU A 74 14.54 -0.77 -4.69
N VAL A 75 13.47 -0.37 -5.38
CA VAL A 75 12.43 0.48 -4.79
C VAL A 75 11.68 -0.26 -3.68
N ASN A 76 11.36 -1.54 -3.88
CA ASN A 76 10.64 -2.37 -2.91
C ASN A 76 11.44 -2.62 -1.63
N GLU A 77 12.76 -2.80 -1.72
CA GLU A 77 13.63 -2.86 -0.55
C GLU A 77 13.48 -1.59 0.31
N THR A 78 13.52 -0.42 -0.34
CA THR A 78 13.36 0.88 0.31
C THR A 78 11.95 1.06 0.91
N TYR A 79 10.91 0.63 0.19
CA TYR A 79 9.53 0.65 0.68
C TYR A 79 9.32 -0.25 1.90
N GLY A 80 9.98 -1.42 1.91
CA GLY A 80 10.02 -2.31 3.07
C GLY A 80 10.63 -1.63 4.29
N TYR A 81 11.72 -0.86 4.13
CA TYR A 81 12.28 -0.05 5.21
C TYR A 81 11.31 1.01 5.74
N LEU A 82 10.60 1.71 4.86
CA LEU A 82 9.58 2.68 5.27
C LEU A 82 8.48 2.03 6.12
N LEU A 83 7.94 0.90 5.66
CA LEU A 83 6.95 0.17 6.45
C LEU A 83 7.58 -0.29 7.77
N SER A 84 8.80 -0.81 7.77
CA SER A 84 9.46 -1.13 9.04
C SER A 84 9.58 0.08 9.97
N TYR A 85 9.83 1.31 9.47
CA TYR A 85 9.86 2.52 10.30
C TYR A 85 8.48 2.93 10.84
N TYR A 86 7.42 2.85 10.03
CA TYR A 86 6.06 3.14 10.52
C TYR A 86 5.53 2.08 11.49
N TRP A 87 5.90 0.82 11.29
CA TRP A 87 5.39 -0.33 12.04
C TRP A 87 6.28 -0.69 13.24
N GLN A 88 7.59 -0.41 13.19
CA GLN A 88 8.49 -0.47 14.33
C GLN A 88 8.50 0.89 15.02
N GLU A 89 7.73 0.98 16.11
CA GLU A 89 8.10 1.82 17.25
C GLU A 89 7.88 3.35 17.12
N ASP A 90 6.80 3.82 16.47
CA ASP A 90 6.36 5.20 16.72
C ASP A 90 5.82 5.31 18.18
N GLU A 91 6.57 6.00 19.05
CA GLU A 91 6.20 6.18 20.46
C GLU A 91 4.84 6.87 20.63
N THR A 92 4.43 7.73 19.68
CA THR A 92 3.13 8.40 19.70
C THR A 92 2.01 7.39 19.43
N VAL A 93 2.21 6.48 18.48
CA VAL A 93 1.27 5.39 18.18
C VAL A 93 1.21 4.41 19.34
N ARG A 94 2.35 4.00 19.92
CA ARG A 94 2.39 3.13 21.11
C ARG A 94 1.66 3.75 22.29
N ARG A 95 1.89 5.04 22.55
CA ARG A 95 1.18 5.80 23.59
C ARG A 95 -0.31 5.92 23.30
N ALA A 96 -0.72 6.23 22.07
CA ALA A 96 -2.12 6.34 21.68
C ALA A 96 -2.87 4.99 21.80
N LEU A 97 -2.18 3.88 21.58
CA LEU A 97 -2.73 2.52 21.64
C LEU A 97 -2.55 1.83 23.00
N HIS A 98 -1.94 2.50 24.00
CA HIS A 98 -1.64 1.93 25.33
C HIS A 98 -0.85 0.61 25.29
N VAL A 99 0.07 0.48 24.34
CA VAL A 99 0.99 -0.68 24.30
C VAL A 99 2.09 -0.43 25.34
N HIS A 100 2.02 -1.11 26.48
CA HIS A 100 3.02 -1.01 27.54
C HIS A 100 4.29 -1.78 27.16
N GLU A 101 5.46 -1.16 27.39
CA GLU A 101 6.74 -1.87 27.40
C GLU A 101 6.76 -2.85 28.59
N VAL A 102 7.22 -4.08 28.31
CA VAL A 102 7.34 -5.16 29.30
C VAL A 102 8.66 -5.05 30.04
#